data_AF-A0A7S0L4A6-F1
#
_entry.id   AF-A0A7S0L4A6-F1
#
_cell.length_a   1.000
_cell.length_b   1.000
_cell.length_c   1.000
_cell.angle_alpha   90.00
_cell.angle_beta   90.00
_cell.angle_gamma   90.00
#
_symmetry.space_group_name_H-M   'P 1'
#
loop_
_entity.id
_entity.type
_entity.pdbx_description
1 polymer ?
#
loop_
_entity_poly.entity_id
_entity_poly.type
_entity_poly.pdbx_seq_one_letter_code
_entity_poly.pdbx_strand_id
1 'polypeptide(L)'
;KSMHEGYNPTMLPQLRSPPSGWPQSFTDNPALKRFVGKAGLQGKRCRLVTTPVTSAAAAHVLSSVEPADSHVIASALHAALKWQLVKGFALYELAERDGVFVAVQRWWNEDGRG
;
A
#
# COMPACT_ATOMS: atom_id res chain seq x y z
N LYS A 1 7.90 -18.65 39.47
CA LYS A 1 8.31 -18.80 38.05
C LYS A 1 7.39 -17.90 37.21
N SER A 2 7.76 -16.63 37.03
CA SER A 2 7.02 -15.74 36.12
C SER A 2 7.62 -15.87 34.73
N MET A 3 6.80 -16.35 33.79
CA MET A 3 7.09 -16.28 32.36
C MET A 3 6.80 -14.86 31.89
N HIS A 4 7.83 -14.00 31.86
CA HIS A 4 7.79 -12.80 31.03
C HIS A 4 8.21 -13.22 29.63
N GLU A 5 7.23 -13.62 28.85
CA GLU A 5 7.36 -13.85 27.41
C GLU A 5 7.73 -12.50 26.77
N GLY A 6 8.90 -12.47 26.14
CA GLY A 6 9.55 -11.25 25.67
C GLY A 6 8.79 -10.63 24.52
N TYR A 7 8.11 -9.52 24.79
CA TYR A 7 7.76 -8.55 23.75
C TYR A 7 9.07 -7.92 23.26
N ASN A 8 9.53 -8.32 22.07
CA ASN A 8 10.65 -7.67 21.39
C ASN A 8 10.11 -6.56 20.48
N PRO A 9 10.24 -5.27 20.84
CA PRO A 9 9.68 -4.15 20.09
C PRO A 9 10.35 -3.90 18.72
N THR A 10 11.37 -4.68 18.33
CA THR A 10 12.09 -4.50 17.06
C THR A 10 11.59 -5.37 15.91
N MET A 11 10.69 -6.32 16.13
CA MET A 11 10.11 -7.10 15.02
C MET A 11 8.84 -6.42 14.54
N LEU A 12 8.96 -5.57 13.52
CA LEU A 12 7.79 -5.11 12.78
C LEU A 12 7.06 -6.33 12.19
N PRO A 13 5.73 -6.40 12.28
CA PRO A 13 4.98 -7.49 11.69
C PRO A 13 5.29 -7.58 10.20
N GLN A 14 5.63 -8.78 9.73
CA GLN A 14 5.91 -9.03 8.32
C GLN A 14 4.62 -8.86 7.52
N LEU A 15 4.60 -7.91 6.59
CA LEU A 15 3.44 -7.56 5.78
C LEU A 15 3.57 -8.13 4.37
N ARG A 16 2.54 -8.84 3.89
CA ARG A 16 2.46 -9.35 2.51
C ARG A 16 1.67 -8.40 1.63
N SER A 17 2.24 -8.06 0.48
CA SER A 17 1.55 -7.34 -0.61
C SER A 17 1.89 -7.97 -1.95
N PRO A 18 0.90 -8.34 -2.78
CA PRO A 18 -0.52 -8.35 -2.46
C PRO A 18 -0.86 -9.39 -1.36
N PRO A 19 -2.06 -9.33 -0.76
CA PRO A 19 -2.55 -10.41 0.11
C PRO A 19 -2.48 -11.79 -0.56
N SER A 20 -2.39 -12.84 0.23
CA SER A 20 -2.39 -14.22 -0.24
C SER A 20 -3.65 -14.52 -1.06
N GLY A 21 -3.49 -15.33 -2.11
CA GLY A 21 -4.58 -15.70 -3.01
C GLY A 21 -5.15 -14.54 -3.85
N TRP A 22 -4.43 -13.42 -3.97
CA TRP A 22 -4.84 -12.32 -4.85
C TRP A 22 -4.83 -12.74 -6.33
N PRO A 23 -5.80 -12.29 -7.17
CA PRO A 23 -6.91 -11.39 -6.84
C PRO A 23 -8.14 -12.07 -6.24
N GLN A 24 -8.20 -13.41 -6.22
CA GLN A 24 -9.38 -14.18 -5.84
C GLN A 24 -9.81 -13.90 -4.38
N SER A 25 -8.86 -13.73 -3.47
CA SER A 25 -9.14 -13.41 -2.07
C SER A 25 -9.92 -12.11 -1.87
N PHE A 26 -9.82 -11.13 -2.79
CA PHE A 26 -10.64 -9.93 -2.76
C PHE A 26 -12.14 -10.22 -2.92
N THR A 27 -12.47 -11.23 -3.72
CA THR A 27 -13.84 -11.67 -3.95
C THR A 27 -14.29 -12.65 -2.89
N ASP A 28 -13.42 -13.55 -2.45
CA ASP A 28 -13.88 -14.72 -1.69
C ASP A 28 -13.67 -14.58 -0.18
N ASN A 29 -12.80 -13.68 0.28
CA ASN A 29 -12.53 -13.50 1.71
C ASN A 29 -13.53 -12.51 2.34
N PRO A 30 -14.44 -12.96 3.23
CA PRO A 30 -15.45 -12.08 3.84
C PRO A 30 -14.85 -11.02 4.76
N ALA A 31 -13.76 -11.35 5.45
CA ALA A 31 -13.06 -10.42 6.33
C ALA A 31 -12.44 -9.28 5.51
N LEU A 32 -11.80 -9.62 4.38
CA LEU A 32 -11.27 -8.64 3.45
C LEU A 32 -12.39 -7.77 2.85
N LYS A 33 -13.48 -8.38 2.38
CA LYS A 33 -14.65 -7.66 1.85
C LYS A 33 -15.25 -6.68 2.84
N ARG A 34 -15.36 -7.07 4.12
CA ARG A 34 -15.84 -6.19 5.19
C ARG A 34 -14.85 -5.06 5.45
N PHE A 35 -13.56 -5.36 5.46
CA PHE A 35 -12.49 -4.42 5.71
C PHE A 35 -12.37 -3.35 4.60
N VAL A 36 -12.43 -3.73 3.33
CA VAL A 36 -12.41 -2.79 2.18
C VAL A 36 -13.80 -2.26 1.80
N GLY A 37 -14.84 -2.70 2.51
CA GLY A 37 -16.24 -2.31 2.29
C GLY A 37 -16.62 -1.02 3.00
N LYS A 38 -17.88 -0.61 2.86
CA LYS A 38 -18.42 0.66 3.40
C LYS A 38 -18.20 0.87 4.90
N ALA A 39 -17.99 -0.20 5.66
CA ALA A 39 -17.82 -0.17 7.11
C ALA A 39 -16.35 -0.08 7.58
N GLY A 40 -15.37 -0.38 6.73
CA GLY A 40 -13.95 -0.46 7.13
C GLY A 40 -13.12 0.68 6.56
N LEU A 41 -12.90 0.66 5.25
CA LEU A 41 -12.14 1.70 4.53
C LEU A 41 -13.09 2.48 3.61
N GLN A 42 -13.26 3.76 3.90
CA GLN A 42 -14.01 4.68 3.05
C GLN A 42 -13.08 5.29 2.00
N GLY A 43 -13.53 5.38 0.75
CA GLY A 43 -12.78 6.01 -0.33
C GLY A 43 -13.01 5.36 -1.70
N LYS A 44 -12.31 5.88 -2.71
CA LYS A 44 -12.27 5.32 -4.06
C LYS A 44 -11.28 4.15 -4.09
N ARG A 45 -11.71 3.02 -4.63
CA ARG A 45 -10.80 1.90 -4.89
C ARG A 45 -10.05 2.20 -6.19
N CYS A 46 -8.74 2.37 -6.08
CA CYS A 46 -7.89 2.60 -7.23
C CYS A 46 -7.07 1.35 -7.52
N ARG A 47 -6.90 1.02 -8.80
CA ARG A 47 -5.96 -0.01 -9.22
C ARG A 47 -4.57 0.62 -9.25
N LEU A 48 -3.59 -0.05 -8.67
CA LEU A 48 -2.20 0.31 -8.95
C LEU A 48 -1.94 -0.01 -10.42
N VAL A 49 -1.95 1.02 -11.25
CA VAL A 49 -1.50 0.93 -12.63
C VAL A 49 0.00 1.10 -12.62
N THR A 50 0.72 0.01 -12.87
CA THR A 50 2.04 0.12 -13.47
C THR A 50 1.82 0.55 -14.91
N THR A 51 1.49 1.82 -15.13
CA THR A 51 1.76 2.40 -16.43
C THR A 51 3.27 2.18 -16.63
N PRO A 52 3.73 1.46 -17.67
CA PRO A 52 5.14 1.44 -17.97
C PRO A 52 5.58 2.89 -17.97
N VAL A 53 6.71 3.18 -17.32
CA VAL A 53 7.17 4.54 -17.08
C VAL A 53 7.59 5.17 -18.42
N THR A 54 6.62 5.46 -19.28
CA THR A 54 6.81 6.01 -20.62
C THR A 54 7.22 7.46 -20.56
N SER A 55 6.97 8.11 -19.42
CA SER A 55 7.61 9.37 -19.07
C SER A 55 9.05 9.08 -18.62
N ALA A 56 10.01 9.39 -19.50
CA ALA A 56 11.44 9.36 -19.15
C ALA A 56 11.74 10.20 -17.89
N ALA A 57 10.97 11.27 -17.65
CA ALA A 57 11.07 12.08 -16.45
C ALA A 57 10.59 11.34 -15.18
N ALA A 58 9.52 10.54 -15.25
CA ALA A 58 9.12 9.69 -14.12
C ALA A 58 10.18 8.62 -13.81
N ALA A 59 10.76 8.01 -14.86
CA ALA A 59 11.81 6.99 -14.69
C ALA A 59 13.06 7.58 -14.03
N HIS A 60 13.45 8.78 -14.44
CA HIS A 60 14.59 9.50 -13.84
C HIS A 60 14.36 9.85 -12.37
N VAL A 61 13.15 10.29 -11.99
CA VAL A 61 12.81 10.55 -10.58
C VAL A 61 12.86 9.26 -9.77
N LEU A 62 12.24 8.18 -10.27
CA LEU A 62 12.22 6.89 -9.58
C LEU A 62 13.61 6.26 -9.44
N SER A 63 14.52 6.46 -10.41
CA SER A 63 15.90 5.97 -10.31
C SER A 63 16.77 6.77 -9.34
N SER A 64 16.35 7.98 -8.98
CA SER A 64 17.14 8.91 -8.14
C SER A 64 16.64 8.99 -6.70
N VAL A 65 15.46 8.43 -6.43
CA VAL A 65 14.86 8.40 -5.09
C VAL A 65 14.95 6.97 -4.56
N GLU A 66 15.81 6.76 -3.56
CA GLU A 66 15.78 5.54 -2.77
C GLU A 66 14.36 5.34 -2.20
N PRO A 67 13.77 4.13 -2.26
CA PRO A 67 12.43 3.86 -1.74
C PRO A 67 12.42 3.85 -0.20
N ALA A 68 12.59 5.03 0.39
CA ALA A 68 12.57 5.25 1.83
C ALA A 68 11.14 5.53 2.34
N ASP A 69 10.33 6.31 1.59
CA ASP A 69 8.92 6.59 1.90
C ASP A 69 8.11 6.91 0.63
N SER A 70 6.91 6.32 0.53
CA SER A 70 5.87 6.67 -0.43
C SER A 70 5.62 8.18 -0.59
N HIS A 71 5.69 8.96 0.49
CA HIS A 71 5.48 10.41 0.42
C HIS A 71 6.60 11.14 -0.33
N VAL A 72 7.84 10.73 -0.12
CA VAL A 72 9.01 11.35 -0.77
C VAL A 72 8.94 11.13 -2.27
N ILE A 73 8.69 9.88 -2.70
CA ILE A 73 8.54 9.55 -4.12
C ILE A 73 7.36 10.30 -4.72
N ALA A 74 6.19 10.26 -4.07
CA ALA A 74 5.00 10.85 -4.62
C ALA A 74 5.09 12.39 -4.72
N SER A 75 5.76 13.03 -3.77
CA SER A 75 6.04 14.47 -3.80
C SER A 75 7.01 14.84 -4.93
N ALA A 76 8.06 14.03 -5.15
CA ALA A 76 9.02 14.25 -6.22
C ALA A 76 8.36 14.14 -7.61
N LEU A 77 7.52 13.12 -7.81
CA LEU A 77 6.75 12.95 -9.04
C LEU A 77 5.73 14.08 -9.24
N HIS A 78 5.06 14.54 -8.17
CA HIS A 78 4.20 15.72 -8.26
C HIS A 78 4.98 16.96 -8.69
N ALA A 79 6.15 17.22 -8.10
CA ALA A 79 6.97 18.37 -8.45
C ALA A 79 7.39 18.36 -9.93
N ALA A 80 7.82 17.20 -10.43
CA ALA A 80 8.33 17.01 -11.80
C ALA A 80 7.23 16.95 -12.87
N LEU A 81 6.10 16.29 -12.59
CA LEU A 81 5.09 15.92 -13.60
C LEU A 81 3.71 16.51 -13.33
N LYS A 82 3.52 17.19 -12.20
CA LYS A 82 2.24 17.75 -11.76
C LYS A 82 1.13 16.72 -11.58
N TRP A 83 1.47 15.43 -11.44
CA TRP A 83 0.51 14.39 -11.10
C TRP A 83 -0.07 14.64 -9.72
N GLN A 84 -1.38 14.44 -9.54
CA GLN A 84 -2.06 14.81 -8.30
C GLN A 84 -1.57 13.96 -7.14
N LEU A 85 -1.09 14.61 -6.07
CA LEU A 85 -0.64 13.93 -4.87
C LEU A 85 -1.87 13.59 -4.00
N VAL A 86 -2.10 12.30 -3.77
CA VAL A 86 -3.26 11.81 -3.02
C VAL A 86 -2.85 10.95 -1.84
N LYS A 87 -3.63 11.01 -0.77
CA LYS A 87 -3.47 10.19 0.43
C LYS A 87 -4.41 9.00 0.35
N GLY A 88 -3.93 7.81 0.66
CA GLY A 88 -4.73 6.59 0.64
C GLY A 88 -4.19 5.52 1.57
N PHE A 89 -4.70 4.31 1.41
CA PHE A 89 -4.26 3.14 2.18
C PHE A 89 -3.73 2.07 1.24
N ALA A 90 -2.54 1.54 1.54
CA ALA A 90 -2.08 0.27 1.02
C ALA A 90 -2.61 -0.85 1.90
N LEU A 91 -3.17 -1.88 1.27
CA LEU A 91 -3.67 -3.07 1.93
C LEU A 91 -2.59 -4.16 1.97
N TYR A 92 -2.42 -4.76 3.14
CA TYR A 92 -1.52 -5.87 3.38
C TYR A 92 -2.23 -6.98 4.15
N GLU A 93 -1.66 -8.18 4.08
CA GLU A 93 -1.98 -9.29 4.98
C GLU A 93 -0.81 -9.54 5.94
N LEU A 94 -1.11 -9.87 7.20
CA LEU A 94 -0.07 -10.27 8.16
C LEU A 94 0.51 -11.64 7.78
N ALA A 95 1.82 -11.73 7.58
CA ALA A 95 2.48 -12.98 7.19
C ALA A 95 2.37 -14.08 8.25
N GLU A 96 2.21 -13.69 9.51
CA GLU A 96 2.07 -14.57 10.67
C GLU A 96 0.61 -15.04 10.90
N ARG A 97 -0.37 -14.38 10.30
CA ARG A 97 -1.80 -14.65 10.53
C ARG A 97 -2.61 -14.45 9.25
N ASP A 98 -2.78 -15.54 8.51
CA ASP A 98 -3.61 -15.54 7.30
C ASP A 98 -5.05 -15.09 7.61
N GLY A 99 -5.64 -14.31 6.70
CA GLY A 99 -6.96 -13.72 6.86
C GLY A 99 -7.01 -12.49 7.78
N VAL A 100 -5.88 -12.02 8.30
CA VAL A 100 -5.79 -10.76 9.05
C VAL A 100 -5.18 -9.67 8.18
N PHE A 101 -5.95 -8.61 7.94
CA PHE A 101 -5.59 -7.53 7.03
C PHE A 101 -5.23 -6.25 7.76
N VAL A 102 -4.26 -5.52 7.21
CA VAL A 102 -3.80 -4.22 7.73
C VAL A 102 -3.85 -3.19 6.61
N ALA A 103 -4.34 -2.00 6.94
CA ALA A 103 -4.28 -0.84 6.06
C ALA A 103 -3.20 0.11 6.56
N VAL A 104 -2.19 0.38 5.74
CA VAL A 104 -1.14 1.35 6.06
C VAL A 104 -1.37 2.59 5.22
N GLN A 105 -1.44 3.75 5.87
CA GLN A 105 -1.62 5.02 5.18
C GLN A 105 -0.37 5.33 4.34
N ARG A 106 -0.57 5.64 3.06
CA ARG A 106 0.47 5.92 2.07
C ARG A 106 0.08 7.11 1.20
N TRP A 107 1.06 7.62 0.48
CA TRP A 107 0.88 8.68 -0.51
C TRP A 107 1.13 8.15 -1.92
N TRP A 108 0.36 8.65 -2.88
CA TRP A 108 0.35 8.18 -4.25
C TRP A 108 0.21 9.36 -5.21
N ASN A 109 0.52 9.14 -6.48
CA ASN A 109 0.16 10.05 -7.55
C ASN A 109 -1.02 9.49 -8.33
N GLU A 110 -2.12 10.25 -8.43
CA GLU A 110 -3.24 9.93 -9.31
C GLU A 110 -2.93 10.43 -10.73
N ASP A 111 -2.85 9.49 -11.65
CA ASP A 111 -3.10 9.69 -13.07
C ASP A 111 -4.59 10.04 -13.19
N GLY A 112 -4.91 11.28 -13.62
CA GLY A 112 -6.28 11.79 -13.68
C GLY A 112 -7.28 11.00 -14.55
N ARG A 113 -6.90 9.82 -15.08
CA ARG A 113 -7.78 8.86 -15.76
C ARG A 113 -8.60 7.97 -14.82
N GLY A 114 -8.23 7.92 -13.54
CA GLY A 114 -9.06 7.38 -12.46
C GLY A 114 -9.15 5.86 -12.36
#